data_AF-A0A4Q3IVM5-F1
#
_entry.id   AF-A0A4Q3IVM5-F1
#
_cell.length_a   1.000
_cell.length_b   1.000
_cell.length_c   1.000
_cell.angle_alpha   90.00
_cell.angle_beta   90.00
_cell.angle_gamma   90.00
#
_symmetry.space_group_name_H-M   'P 1'
#
loop_
_entity.id
_entity.type
_entity.pdbx_description
1 polymer ?
#
loop_
_entity_poly.entity_id
_entity_poly.type
_entity_poly.pdbx_seq_one_letter_code
_entity_poly.pdbx_strand_id
1 'polypeptide(L)'
;LAIVQVERPQALVETAYGNVLLAKLGLVAILFGLASFNRYRVTAKAASGQIAGSRQLRRIITSEIAIIVAIIAVVALWRFTPPPRALIAAAAQPASVHIHTEKAMADVSVTPGRVGPVTITVSLLNGEFGSLNARELRLSFANPAAGIEPIERQATKQADGSWQVGDLTLPVAGRWTVELEILVSDFEMTRLKETVEIRP
;
A
#
# COMPACT_ATOMS: atom_id res chain seq x y z
N LEU A 1 18.85 -5.74 8.45
CA LEU A 1 17.59 -5.34 7.75
C LEU A 1 16.35 -6.10 8.22
N ALA A 2 16.42 -7.37 8.66
CA ALA A 2 15.27 -8.12 9.21
C ALA A 2 14.88 -7.77 10.67
N ILE A 3 15.77 -7.17 11.46
CA ILE A 3 15.56 -6.85 12.89
C ILE A 3 14.80 -5.53 13.11
N VAL A 4 14.67 -4.68 12.09
CA VAL A 4 14.04 -3.34 12.21
C VAL A 4 12.55 -3.34 11.85
N GLN A 5 11.99 -4.45 11.35
CA GLN A 5 10.61 -4.49 10.84
C GLN A 5 9.58 -5.17 11.77
N VAL A 6 9.99 -5.73 12.91
CA VAL A 6 9.07 -6.44 13.83
C VAL A 6 9.09 -5.74 15.17
N GLU A 7 8.38 -4.62 15.28
CA GLU A 7 8.26 -3.85 16.52
C GLU A 7 7.56 -4.62 17.65
N ARG A 8 6.82 -5.72 17.39
CA ARG A 8 6.23 -6.56 18.43
C ARG A 8 6.12 -8.05 18.02
N PRO A 9 6.62 -9.00 18.83
CA PRO A 9 6.45 -10.44 18.58
C PRO A 9 4.98 -10.90 18.66
N GLN A 10 4.08 -10.09 19.23
CA GLN A 10 2.64 -10.39 19.32
C GLN A 10 1.91 -10.24 17.98
N ALA A 11 2.42 -9.44 17.04
CA ALA A 11 1.82 -9.29 15.71
C ALA A 11 1.94 -10.55 14.83
N LEU A 12 2.77 -11.52 15.24
CA LEU A 12 2.96 -12.82 14.57
C LEU A 12 1.84 -13.84 14.85
N VAL A 13 0.98 -13.61 15.85
CA VAL A 13 -0.07 -14.57 16.22
C VAL A 13 -1.47 -13.98 16.06
N GLU A 14 -1.61 -12.66 16.17
CA GLU A 14 -2.91 -11.98 16.05
C GLU A 14 -3.30 -11.61 14.61
N THR A 15 -2.35 -11.62 13.67
CA THR A 15 -2.62 -11.25 12.28
C THR A 15 -2.75 -12.48 11.39
N ALA A 16 -3.67 -12.44 10.41
CA ALA A 16 -3.81 -13.49 9.40
C ALA A 16 -2.47 -13.78 8.66
N TYR A 17 -1.59 -12.77 8.55
CA TYR A 17 -0.24 -12.91 8.01
C TYR A 17 0.65 -13.79 8.90
N GLY A 18 0.61 -13.57 10.21
CA GLY A 18 1.34 -14.36 11.20
C GLY A 18 0.97 -15.84 11.18
N ASN A 19 -0.33 -16.16 11.09
CA ASN A 19 -0.80 -17.54 10.96
C ASN A 19 -0.31 -18.21 9.66
N VAL A 20 -0.28 -17.49 8.54
CA VAL A 20 0.26 -18.00 7.28
C VAL A 20 1.77 -18.23 7.38
N LEU A 21 2.51 -17.36 8.07
CA LEU A 21 3.93 -17.52 8.31
C LEU A 21 4.23 -18.72 9.21
N LEU A 22 3.47 -18.91 10.29
CA LEU A 22 3.60 -20.06 11.18
C LEU A 22 3.27 -21.38 10.48
N ALA A 23 2.21 -21.42 9.66
CA ALA A 23 1.90 -22.58 8.84
C ALA A 23 3.05 -22.93 7.89
N LYS A 24 3.65 -21.93 7.24
CA LYS A 24 4.84 -22.11 6.39
C LYS A 24 6.04 -22.63 7.17
N LEU A 25 6.35 -22.05 8.33
CA LEU A 25 7.45 -22.52 9.19
C LEU A 25 7.22 -23.94 9.70
N GLY A 26 5.98 -24.31 10.02
CA GLY A 26 5.59 -25.66 10.39
C GLY A 26 5.82 -26.66 9.26
N LEU A 27 5.44 -26.32 8.02
CA LEU A 27 5.70 -27.16 6.84
C LEU A 27 7.21 -27.34 6.59
N VAL A 28 7.99 -26.27 6.74
CA VAL A 28 9.45 -26.33 6.63
C VAL A 28 10.05 -27.20 7.74
N ALA A 29 9.58 -27.10 8.98
CA ALA A 29 10.03 -27.94 10.08
C ALA A 29 9.70 -29.42 9.86
N ILE A 30 8.51 -29.74 9.36
CA ILE A 30 8.12 -31.11 8.97
C ILE A 30 9.05 -31.62 7.86
N LEU A 31 9.34 -30.78 6.87
CA LEU A 31 10.25 -31.11 5.78
C LEU A 31 11.67 -31.42 6.27
N PHE A 32 12.22 -30.58 7.15
CA PHE A 32 13.52 -30.82 7.77
C PHE A 32 13.51 -32.07 8.65
N GLY A 33 12.41 -32.33 9.36
CA GLY A 33 12.23 -33.55 10.15
C GLY A 33 12.27 -34.81 9.28
N LEU A 34 11.54 -34.80 8.16
CA LEU A 34 11.54 -35.90 7.18
C LEU A 34 12.90 -36.05 6.50
N ALA A 35 13.55 -34.96 6.10
CA ALA A 35 14.89 -34.98 5.50
C ALA A 35 15.94 -35.54 6.47
N SER A 36 15.92 -35.09 7.72
CA SER A 36 16.83 -35.55 8.77
C SER A 36 16.60 -37.02 9.08
N PHE A 37 15.35 -37.43 9.26
CA PHE A 37 15.00 -38.83 9.51
C PHE A 37 15.43 -39.74 8.35
N ASN A 38 15.20 -39.31 7.10
CA ASN A 38 15.61 -40.04 5.90
C ASN A 38 17.14 -40.17 5.85
N ARG A 39 17.87 -39.08 6.08
CA ARG A 39 19.34 -39.07 6.05
C ARG A 39 19.96 -39.93 7.15
N TYR A 40 19.49 -39.80 8.38
CA TYR A 40 20.11 -40.49 9.53
C TYR A 40 19.72 -41.96 9.66
N ARG A 41 18.49 -42.35 9.29
CA ARG A 41 18.05 -43.76 9.47
C ARG A 41 18.06 -44.57 8.19
N VAL A 42 17.80 -43.94 7.04
CA VAL A 42 17.57 -44.68 5.80
C VAL A 42 18.79 -44.61 4.89
N THR A 43 19.36 -43.42 4.66
CA THR A 43 20.59 -43.26 3.88
C THR A 43 21.81 -43.88 4.58
N ALA A 44 21.91 -43.77 5.90
CA ALA A 44 22.98 -44.43 6.68
C ALA A 44 22.95 -45.97 6.54
N LYS A 45 21.76 -46.58 6.48
CA LYS A 45 21.57 -48.02 6.24
C LYS A 45 21.76 -48.42 4.77
N ALA A 46 21.52 -47.50 3.84
CA ALA A 46 21.80 -47.67 2.42
C ALA A 46 23.30 -47.72 2.12
N ALA A 47 24.04 -46.78 2.69
CA ALA A 47 25.49 -46.65 2.52
C ALA A 47 26.26 -47.84 3.14
N SER A 48 25.71 -48.48 4.18
CA SER A 48 26.28 -49.68 4.78
C SER A 48 26.01 -50.98 3.99
N GLY A 49 25.48 -50.89 2.76
CA GLY A 49 25.26 -52.05 1.87
C GLY A 49 24.12 -52.98 2.29
N GLN A 50 23.31 -52.61 3.29
CA GLN A 50 22.23 -53.46 3.84
C GLN A 50 20.90 -53.34 3.08
N ILE A 51 20.81 -52.52 2.04
CA ILE A 51 19.58 -52.33 1.26
C ILE A 51 19.61 -53.24 0.03
N ALA A 52 19.04 -54.43 0.18
CA ALA A 52 18.95 -55.45 -0.88
C ALA A 52 17.60 -55.46 -1.64
N GLY A 53 16.79 -54.39 -1.58
CA GLY A 53 15.42 -54.41 -2.10
C GLY A 53 15.01 -53.17 -2.89
N SER A 54 14.54 -53.38 -4.13
CA SER A 54 13.99 -52.34 -5.03
C SER A 54 12.88 -51.48 -4.37
N ARG A 55 12.09 -52.07 -3.46
CA ARG A 55 10.99 -51.40 -2.75
C ARG A 55 11.46 -50.36 -1.73
N GLN A 56 12.61 -50.59 -1.10
CA GLN A 56 13.17 -49.69 -0.10
C GLN A 56 13.91 -48.52 -0.76
N LEU A 57 14.59 -48.78 -1.89
CA LEU A 57 15.14 -47.73 -2.76
C LEU A 57 14.04 -46.82 -3.33
N ARG A 58 12.92 -47.40 -3.78
CA ARG A 58 11.77 -46.63 -4.27
C ARG A 58 11.20 -45.71 -3.18
N ARG A 59 11.15 -46.16 -1.91
CA ARG A 59 10.71 -45.34 -0.77
C ARG A 59 11.62 -44.13 -0.52
N ILE A 60 12.93 -44.31 -0.68
CA ILE A 60 13.91 -43.21 -0.55
C ILE A 60 13.64 -42.17 -1.64
N ILE A 61 13.59 -42.61 -2.90
CA ILE A 61 13.36 -41.72 -4.06
C ILE A 61 12.02 -40.99 -3.94
N THR A 62 10.93 -41.67 -3.55
CA THR A 62 9.63 -41.00 -3.35
C THR A 62 9.65 -39.97 -2.23
N SER A 63 10.44 -40.22 -1.18
CA SER A 63 10.57 -39.26 -0.06
C SER A 63 11.35 -38.02 -0.50
N GLU A 64 12.39 -38.21 -1.31
CA GLU A 64 13.17 -37.12 -1.90
C GLU A 64 12.34 -36.26 -2.85
N ILE A 65 11.56 -36.89 -3.73
CA ILE A 65 10.62 -36.19 -4.63
C ILE A 65 9.56 -35.43 -3.82
N ALA A 66 9.00 -36.02 -2.75
CA ALA A 66 8.03 -35.35 -1.89
C ALA A 66 8.61 -34.09 -1.22
N ILE A 67 9.86 -34.14 -0.78
CA ILE A 67 10.59 -32.99 -0.21
C ILE A 67 10.76 -31.90 -1.28
N ILE A 68 11.20 -32.25 -2.49
CA ILE A 68 11.36 -31.28 -3.58
C ILE A 68 10.02 -30.61 -3.93
N VAL A 69 8.95 -31.41 -4.06
CA VAL A 69 7.60 -30.89 -4.32
C VAL A 69 7.13 -29.95 -3.22
N ALA A 70 7.38 -30.29 -1.95
CA ALA A 70 7.04 -29.43 -0.82
C ALA A 70 7.85 -28.12 -0.81
N ILE A 71 9.15 -28.14 -1.16
CA ILE A 71 9.95 -26.92 -1.35
C ILE A 71 9.32 -26.03 -2.42
N ILE A 72 9.01 -26.59 -3.59
CA ILE A 72 8.38 -25.85 -4.70
C ILE A 72 7.04 -25.28 -4.26
N ALA A 73 6.21 -26.04 -3.54
CA ALA A 73 4.94 -25.56 -3.01
C ALA A 73 5.13 -24.37 -2.06
N VAL A 74 6.10 -24.43 -1.14
CA VAL A 74 6.42 -23.32 -0.22
C VAL A 74 6.89 -22.09 -0.99
N VAL A 75 7.78 -22.25 -1.98
CA VAL A 75 8.28 -21.15 -2.83
C VAL A 75 7.13 -20.54 -3.66
N ALA A 76 6.26 -21.35 -4.25
CA ALA A 76 5.10 -20.86 -4.99
C ALA A 76 4.13 -20.08 -4.07
N LEU A 77 3.97 -20.52 -2.82
CA LEU A 77 3.11 -19.87 -1.84
C LEU A 77 3.66 -18.53 -1.31
N TRP A 78 4.89 -18.14 -1.64
CA TRP A 78 5.42 -16.80 -1.31
C TRP A 78 4.72 -15.67 -2.08
N ARG A 79 4.16 -15.95 -3.25
CA ARG A 79 3.46 -14.98 -4.11
C ARG A 79 2.17 -14.43 -3.48
N PHE A 80 1.54 -15.17 -2.56
CA PHE A 80 0.19 -14.89 -2.05
C PHE A 80 0.14 -14.05 -0.76
N THR A 81 1.27 -13.65 -0.21
CA THR A 81 1.34 -12.71 0.92
C THR A 81 1.96 -11.40 0.43
N PRO A 82 1.18 -10.51 -0.24
CA PRO A 82 1.68 -9.19 -0.58
C PRO A 82 2.13 -8.52 0.72
N PRO A 83 3.34 -7.95 0.77
CA PRO A 83 3.86 -7.37 2.00
C PRO A 83 2.89 -6.28 2.48
N PRO A 84 2.62 -6.14 3.79
CA PRO A 84 1.63 -5.18 4.32
C PRO A 84 1.75 -3.75 3.76
N ARG A 85 2.97 -3.35 3.38
CA ARG A 85 3.25 -2.09 2.65
C ARG A 85 2.46 -1.91 1.35
N ALA A 86 2.18 -2.99 0.61
CA ALA A 86 1.40 -2.95 -0.62
C ALA A 86 -0.08 -2.65 -0.34
N LEU A 87 -0.59 -3.08 0.82
CA LEU A 87 -1.95 -2.77 1.26
C LEU A 87 -2.05 -1.33 1.76
N ILE A 88 -1.03 -0.82 2.46
CA ILE A 88 -0.96 0.60 2.88
C ILE A 88 -0.85 1.52 1.66
N ALA A 89 0.00 1.19 0.68
CA ALA A 89 0.13 1.95 -0.56
C ALA A 89 -1.15 1.90 -1.41
N ALA A 90 -1.86 0.76 -1.42
CA ALA A 90 -3.16 0.67 -2.08
C ALA A 90 -4.25 1.48 -1.35
N ALA A 91 -4.23 1.52 -0.02
CA ALA A 91 -5.14 2.32 0.79
C ALA A 91 -4.86 3.82 0.71
N ALA A 92 -3.63 4.21 0.37
CA ALA A 92 -3.21 5.60 0.18
C ALA A 92 -3.38 6.08 -1.27
N GLN A 93 -4.11 5.35 -2.13
CA GLN A 93 -4.36 5.82 -3.49
C GLN A 93 -5.02 7.21 -3.45
N PRO A 94 -4.39 8.22 -4.08
CA PRO A 94 -4.94 9.56 -4.08
C PRO A 94 -6.17 9.61 -5.00
N ALA A 95 -7.15 10.43 -4.62
CA ALA A 95 -8.16 10.92 -5.54
C ALA A 95 -7.63 12.25 -6.10
N SER A 96 -7.29 12.28 -7.39
CA SER A 96 -6.74 13.46 -8.04
C SER A 96 -7.70 14.02 -9.07
N VAL A 97 -7.79 15.35 -9.12
CA VAL A 97 -8.53 16.09 -10.14
C VAL A 97 -7.62 17.15 -10.74
N HIS A 98 -7.60 17.18 -12.07
CA HIS A 98 -6.87 18.18 -12.83
C HIS A 98 -7.84 19.27 -13.25
N ILE A 99 -7.60 20.50 -12.80
CA ILE A 99 -8.44 21.65 -13.13
C ILE A 99 -7.66 22.56 -14.07
N HIS A 100 -8.19 22.76 -15.27
CA HIS A 100 -7.56 23.58 -16.31
C HIS A 100 -8.43 24.79 -16.62
N THR A 101 -7.85 25.98 -16.54
CA THR A 101 -8.41 27.22 -17.08
C THR A 101 -7.40 27.95 -17.95
N GLU A 102 -7.84 28.90 -18.78
CA GLU A 102 -6.97 29.66 -19.69
C GLU A 102 -5.79 30.37 -18.99
N LYS A 103 -5.93 30.70 -17.70
CA LYS A 103 -4.93 31.47 -16.95
C LYS A 103 -4.15 30.64 -15.91
N ALA A 104 -4.73 29.54 -15.42
CA ALA A 104 -4.13 28.74 -14.37
C ALA A 104 -4.56 27.26 -14.46
N MET A 105 -3.63 26.39 -14.13
CA MET A 105 -3.83 24.95 -14.01
C MET A 105 -3.56 24.55 -12.56
N ALA A 106 -4.40 23.68 -12.01
CA ALA A 106 -4.23 23.18 -10.66
C ALA A 106 -4.44 21.68 -10.63
N ASP A 107 -3.45 20.96 -10.13
CA ASP A 107 -3.57 19.55 -9.79
C ASP A 107 -3.88 19.44 -8.30
N VAL A 108 -5.11 19.00 -8.00
CA VAL A 108 -5.55 18.75 -6.62
C VAL A 108 -5.51 17.25 -6.37
N SER A 109 -4.82 16.83 -5.33
CA SER A 109 -4.73 15.44 -4.91
C SER A 109 -5.13 15.29 -3.45
N VAL A 110 -6.15 14.46 -3.20
CA VAL A 110 -6.64 14.12 -1.86
C VAL A 110 -6.08 12.76 -1.46
N THR A 111 -5.31 12.71 -0.38
CA THR A 111 -4.63 11.48 0.09
C THR A 111 -4.93 11.23 1.56
N PRO A 112 -5.54 10.09 1.93
CA PRO A 112 -6.13 9.06 1.06
C PRO A 112 -7.34 9.57 0.27
N GLY A 113 -7.61 9.01 -0.92
CA GLY A 113 -8.79 9.33 -1.74
C GLY A 113 -10.11 8.74 -1.23
N ARG A 114 -10.30 8.66 0.10
CA ARG A 114 -11.47 8.07 0.76
C ARG A 114 -11.87 8.83 2.02
N VAL A 115 -13.01 8.48 2.61
CA VAL A 115 -13.49 9.05 3.87
C VAL A 115 -12.50 8.88 5.03
N GLY A 116 -12.53 9.82 5.96
CA GLY A 116 -11.61 9.89 7.10
C GLY A 116 -10.64 11.07 7.02
N PRO A 117 -9.52 11.03 7.79
CA PRO A 117 -8.51 12.07 7.75
C PRO A 117 -7.76 12.03 6.42
N VAL A 118 -7.76 13.15 5.72
CA VAL A 118 -7.11 13.33 4.42
C VAL A 118 -6.19 14.55 4.44
N THR A 119 -5.14 14.45 3.66
CA THR A 119 -4.25 15.56 3.30
C THR A 119 -4.52 15.93 1.86
N ILE A 120 -4.72 17.21 1.60
CA ILE A 120 -4.92 17.73 0.25
C ILE A 120 -3.65 18.44 -0.18
N THR A 121 -3.10 18.03 -1.31
CA THR A 121 -1.96 18.68 -1.96
C THR A 121 -2.43 19.32 -3.25
N VAL A 122 -2.06 20.57 -3.48
CA VAL A 122 -2.41 21.37 -4.65
C VAL A 122 -1.13 21.85 -5.31
N SER A 123 -0.94 21.49 -6.57
CA SER A 123 0.17 22.00 -7.40
C SER A 123 -0.39 23.00 -8.39
N LEU A 124 0.12 24.22 -8.38
CA LEU A 124 -0.33 25.30 -9.26
C LEU A 124 0.66 25.51 -10.42
N LEU A 125 0.14 25.48 -11.62
CA LEU A 125 0.87 25.78 -12.85
C LEU A 125 0.19 26.91 -13.62
N ASN A 126 0.97 27.65 -14.41
CA ASN A 126 0.44 28.64 -15.36
C ASN A 126 0.08 27.93 -16.69
N GLY A 127 -0.53 28.66 -17.64
CA GLY A 127 -0.90 28.11 -18.96
C GLY A 127 0.28 27.63 -19.82
N GLU A 128 1.52 27.96 -19.45
CA GLU A 128 2.75 27.48 -20.10
C GLU A 128 3.39 26.29 -19.36
N PHE A 129 2.67 25.67 -18.41
CA PHE A 129 3.15 24.59 -17.52
C PHE A 129 4.32 24.99 -16.60
N GLY A 130 4.58 26.28 -16.44
CA GLY A 130 5.50 26.83 -15.44
C GLY A 130 4.85 26.93 -14.06
N SER A 131 5.66 26.98 -13.00
CA SER A 131 5.13 27.13 -11.63
C SER A 131 4.42 28.48 -11.46
N LEU A 132 3.17 28.46 -11.00
CA LEU A 132 2.43 29.67 -10.69
C LEU A 132 2.74 30.13 -9.25
N ASN A 133 3.43 31.27 -9.13
CA ASN A 133 3.72 31.88 -7.83
C ASN A 133 2.49 32.59 -7.27
N ALA A 134 1.62 31.84 -6.60
CA ALA A 134 0.56 32.40 -5.77
C ALA A 134 1.12 32.99 -4.46
N ARG A 135 0.51 34.08 -3.99
CA ARG A 135 0.76 34.65 -2.65
C ARG A 135 -0.02 33.91 -1.58
N GLU A 136 -1.29 33.63 -1.86
CA GLU A 136 -2.18 32.90 -0.97
C GLU A 136 -3.03 31.91 -1.76
N LEU A 137 -3.36 30.78 -1.14
CA LEU A 137 -4.29 29.80 -1.67
C LEU A 137 -5.30 29.44 -0.59
N ARG A 138 -6.57 29.69 -0.88
CA ARG A 138 -7.69 29.24 -0.04
C ARG A 138 -8.41 28.10 -0.76
N LEU A 139 -8.53 26.97 -0.05
CA LEU A 139 -9.25 25.80 -0.50
C LEU A 139 -10.61 25.77 0.19
N SER A 140 -11.66 25.58 -0.59
CA SER A 140 -13.01 25.34 -0.11
C SER A 140 -13.47 23.97 -0.57
N PHE A 141 -13.94 23.15 0.36
CA PHE A 141 -14.35 21.78 0.10
C PHE A 141 -15.79 21.57 0.59
N ALA A 142 -16.73 21.38 -0.34
CA ALA A 142 -18.15 21.32 -0.04
C ALA A 142 -18.79 20.01 -0.55
N ASN A 143 -19.82 19.52 0.13
CA ASN A 143 -20.66 18.45 -0.39
C ASN A 143 -22.14 18.80 -0.16
N PRO A 144 -22.73 19.63 -1.05
CA PRO A 144 -24.13 20.05 -0.92
C PRO A 144 -25.12 18.87 -0.97
N ALA A 145 -24.78 17.80 -1.69
CA ALA A 145 -25.63 16.61 -1.80
C ALA A 145 -25.79 15.87 -0.47
N ALA A 146 -24.76 15.94 0.39
CA ALA A 146 -24.79 15.41 1.75
C ALA A 146 -25.15 16.47 2.82
N GLY A 147 -25.51 17.69 2.42
CA GLY A 147 -25.81 18.80 3.33
C GLY A 147 -24.59 19.37 4.06
N ILE A 148 -23.39 19.17 3.52
CA ILE A 148 -22.13 19.65 4.12
C ILE A 148 -21.79 21.01 3.51
N GLU A 149 -21.75 22.02 4.38
CA GLU A 149 -21.35 23.38 4.02
C GLU A 149 -19.88 23.45 3.59
N PRO A 150 -19.51 24.49 2.80
CA PRO A 150 -18.14 24.65 2.33
C PRO A 150 -17.15 24.78 3.49
N ILE A 151 -16.22 23.83 3.58
CA ILE A 151 -15.15 23.83 4.57
C ILE A 151 -13.98 24.63 3.98
N GLU A 152 -13.83 25.87 4.44
CA GLU A 152 -12.71 26.71 4.03
C GLU A 152 -11.45 26.41 4.86
N ARG A 153 -10.33 26.23 4.17
CA ARG A 153 -9.00 26.05 4.75
C ARG A 153 -7.97 26.84 3.95
N GLN A 154 -7.08 27.53 4.64
CA GLN A 154 -5.93 28.16 4.02
C GLN A 154 -4.85 27.12 3.78
N ALA A 155 -4.35 27.04 2.55
CA ALA A 155 -3.26 26.13 2.24
C ALA A 155 -1.92 26.73 2.65
N THR A 156 -0.99 25.87 3.07
CA THR A 156 0.38 26.26 3.42
C THR A 156 1.32 25.89 2.28
N LYS A 157 2.15 26.83 1.85
CA LYS A 157 3.16 26.59 0.81
C LYS A 157 4.29 25.72 1.37
N GLN A 158 4.58 24.63 0.68
CA GLN A 158 5.64 23.69 1.03
C GLN A 158 6.96 24.04 0.35
N ALA A 159 8.05 23.46 0.84
CA ALA A 159 9.40 23.71 0.33
C ALA A 159 9.60 23.27 -1.12
N ASP A 160 8.77 22.35 -1.61
CA ASP A 160 8.77 21.85 -3.00
C ASP A 160 7.96 22.75 -3.96
N GLY A 161 7.32 23.82 -3.46
CA GLY A 161 6.49 24.72 -4.25
C GLY A 161 5.02 24.31 -4.37
N SER A 162 4.64 23.13 -3.85
CA SER A 162 3.25 22.71 -3.73
C SER A 162 2.57 23.39 -2.54
N TRP A 163 1.24 23.36 -2.51
CA TRP A 163 0.43 23.84 -1.40
C TRP A 163 -0.23 22.66 -0.70
N GLN A 164 -0.24 22.65 0.62
CA GLN A 164 -0.81 21.56 1.40
C GLN A 164 -1.85 22.06 2.40
N VAL A 165 -2.94 21.32 2.51
CA VAL A 165 -3.95 21.44 3.56
C VAL A 165 -3.97 20.12 4.34
N GLY A 166 -3.56 20.18 5.60
CA GLY A 166 -3.63 19.05 6.54
C GLY A 166 -4.91 19.06 7.38
N ASP A 167 -5.08 17.99 8.16
CA ASP A 167 -6.10 17.85 9.21
C ASP A 167 -7.56 18.02 8.75
N LEU A 168 -7.85 17.75 7.47
CA LEU A 168 -9.23 17.71 6.97
C LEU A 168 -9.80 16.30 7.18
N THR A 169 -10.96 16.19 7.82
CA THR A 169 -11.66 14.92 7.97
C THR A 169 -12.92 14.92 7.11
N LEU A 170 -12.98 14.03 6.13
CA LEU A 170 -14.14 13.86 5.26
C LEU A 170 -15.11 12.84 5.89
N PRO A 171 -16.32 13.25 6.31
CA PRO A 171 -17.24 12.37 7.02
C PRO A 171 -18.02 11.42 6.10
N VAL A 172 -18.17 11.77 4.82
CA VAL A 172 -19.02 11.04 3.87
C VAL A 172 -18.34 10.87 2.52
N ALA A 173 -18.61 9.72 1.89
CA ALA A 173 -18.18 9.42 0.53
C ALA A 173 -19.08 10.14 -0.49
N GLY A 174 -18.62 10.25 -1.73
CA GLY A 174 -19.40 10.81 -2.84
C GLY A 174 -18.69 11.93 -3.56
N ARG A 175 -19.47 12.78 -4.23
CA ARG A 175 -18.95 13.90 -5.04
C ARG A 175 -18.77 15.13 -4.16
N TRP A 176 -17.52 15.55 -4.03
CA TRP A 176 -17.14 16.76 -3.33
C TRP A 176 -16.79 17.84 -4.33
N THR A 177 -17.30 19.05 -4.11
CA THR A 177 -16.94 20.22 -4.90
C THR A 177 -15.74 20.89 -4.24
N VAL A 178 -14.67 21.00 -5.02
CA VAL A 178 -13.42 21.67 -4.70
C VAL A 178 -13.43 23.04 -5.35
N GLU A 179 -13.26 24.08 -4.56
CA GLU A 179 -13.07 25.44 -5.05
C GLU A 179 -11.73 25.97 -4.53
N LEU A 180 -10.86 26.36 -5.45
CA LEU A 180 -9.57 26.97 -5.17
C LEU A 180 -9.66 28.45 -5.45
N GLU A 181 -9.27 29.25 -4.48
CA GLU A 181 -9.13 30.67 -4.59
C GLU A 181 -7.65 31.03 -4.50
N ILE A 182 -7.08 31.38 -5.65
CA ILE A 182 -5.65 31.62 -5.83
C ILE A 182 -5.44 33.14 -5.90
N LEU A 183 -4.76 33.70 -4.91
CA LEU A 183 -4.34 35.10 -4.93
C LEU A 183 -2.99 35.20 -5.64
N VAL A 184 -2.96 35.71 -6.86
CA VAL A 184 -1.75 35.86 -7.69
C VAL A 184 -1.01 37.16 -7.33
N SER A 185 -1.75 38.26 -7.19
CA SER A 185 -1.23 39.56 -6.77
C SER A 185 -2.25 40.30 -5.92
N ASP A 186 -1.89 41.47 -5.38
CA ASP A 186 -2.78 42.29 -4.52
C ASP A 186 -4.09 42.72 -5.22
N PHE A 187 -4.15 42.61 -6.54
CA PHE A 187 -5.30 42.98 -7.36
C PHE A 187 -5.80 41.85 -8.28
N GLU A 188 -5.14 40.68 -8.26
CA GLU A 188 -5.48 39.56 -9.16
C GLU A 188 -5.74 38.28 -8.37
N MET A 189 -6.97 37.81 -8.45
CA MET A 189 -7.45 36.58 -7.83
C MET A 189 -8.12 35.69 -8.88
N THR A 190 -7.74 34.41 -8.91
CA THR A 190 -8.30 33.40 -9.81
C THR A 190 -9.06 32.37 -9.00
N ARG A 191 -10.26 32.02 -9.45
CA ARG A 191 -11.07 30.96 -8.85
C ARG A 191 -11.17 29.76 -9.79
N LEU A 192 -10.88 28.59 -9.26
CA LEU A 192 -11.01 27.31 -9.96
C LEU A 192 -12.01 26.46 -9.21
N LYS A 193 -12.95 25.86 -9.93
CA LYS A 193 -13.96 25.01 -9.31
C LYS A 193 -14.06 23.71 -10.08
N GLU A 194 -13.97 22.59 -9.36
CA GLU A 194 -14.25 21.29 -9.94
C GLU A 194 -14.75 20.29 -8.90
N THR A 195 -15.23 19.14 -9.34
CA THR A 195 -15.75 18.05 -8.53
C THR A 195 -14.74 16.90 -8.48
N VAL A 196 -14.48 16.39 -7.28
CA VAL A 196 -13.70 15.19 -7.04
C VAL A 196 -14.57 14.11 -6.42
N GLU A 197 -14.38 12.86 -6.83
CA GLU A 197 -15.08 11.72 -6.28
C GLU A 197 -14.26 11.07 -5.17
N ILE A 198 -14.84 11.01 -3.97
CA ILE A 198 -14.24 10.42 -2.78
C ILE A 198 -14.87 9.06 -2.52
N ARG A 199 -14.02 8.03 -2.40
CA ARG A 199 -14.46 6.65 -2.17
C ARG A 199 -14.87 6.44 -0.71
N PRO A 200 -15.72 5.43 -0.42
CA PRO A 200 -16.00 4.99 0.95
C PRO A 200 -14.80 4.32 1.64
#